data_AF-A0A6A1WN19-F1
#
_entry.id   AF-A0A6A1WN19-F1
#
_cell.length_a   1.000
_cell.length_b   1.000
_cell.length_c   1.000
_cell.angle_alpha   90.00
_cell.angle_beta   90.00
_cell.angle_gamma   90.00
#
_symmetry.space_group_name_H-M   'P 1'
#
loop_
_entity.id
_entity.type
_entity.pdbx_description
1 polymer ?
#
loop_
_entity_poly.entity_id
_entity_poly.type
_entity_poly.pdbx_seq_one_letter_code
_entity_poly.pdbx_strand_id
1 'polypeptide(L)'
;MLIVWSQAHLNYFVEAGAIAVRRVRKEDMRHVAKATGATLVSTFADMEGEESFEASLLGYADEVVEERISDDDVILIKGAKTTSAVSLILRGANDYMLDEMERALHDALSIVKRTLESNTVVAGGGAVEAALSGYLECLATTLGSREQLAIAEFAEALLIIPKVLAVNAAKDATDLVSKLRAYHTIAQTNADKKHLSSMGLDLLKGTVRNNLEAGVIEPAMSKVKIIQFATEAAITILRIDDMIKLVKDESQNEED
;
A
#
# COMPACT_ATOMS: atom_id res chain seq x y z
N MET A 1 14.08 -20.06 22.32
CA MET A 1 12.99 -19.24 22.88
C MET A 1 11.72 -20.06 22.88
N LEU A 2 11.11 -20.31 24.04
CA LEU A 2 9.86 -21.08 24.19
C LEU A 2 8.75 -20.16 24.69
N ILE A 3 7.54 -20.31 24.12
CA ILE A 3 6.41 -19.44 24.46
C ILE A 3 5.50 -20.13 25.48
N VAL A 4 5.36 -19.53 26.67
CA VAL A 4 4.74 -20.17 27.83
C VAL A 4 3.49 -19.41 28.29
N TRP A 5 2.45 -20.14 28.71
CA TRP A 5 1.14 -19.59 29.07
C TRP A 5 0.94 -19.33 30.58
N SER A 6 1.70 -20.00 31.46
CA SER A 6 1.50 -19.95 32.92
C SER A 6 2.78 -19.62 33.69
N GLN A 7 2.63 -18.82 34.75
CA GLN A 7 3.71 -18.32 35.60
C GLN A 7 4.42 -19.41 36.40
N ALA A 8 3.73 -20.51 36.72
CA ALA A 8 4.30 -21.62 37.46
C ALA A 8 5.43 -22.36 36.71
N HIS A 9 5.43 -22.29 35.38
CA HIS A 9 6.38 -23.03 34.54
C HIS A 9 7.61 -22.20 34.14
N LEU A 10 7.60 -20.89 34.40
CA LEU A 10 8.72 -20.00 34.07
C LEU A 10 9.98 -20.34 34.87
N ASN A 11 9.83 -20.81 36.11
CA ASN A 11 10.97 -21.19 36.95
C ASN A 11 11.83 -22.30 36.32
N TYR A 12 11.22 -23.30 35.69
CA TYR A 12 11.95 -24.36 35.00
C TYR A 12 12.81 -23.84 33.84
N PHE A 13 12.33 -22.83 33.11
CA PHE A 13 13.11 -22.20 32.04
C PHE A 13 14.27 -21.35 32.58
N VAL A 14 14.05 -20.67 33.70
CA VAL A 14 15.11 -19.89 34.37
C VAL A 14 16.20 -20.81 34.91
N GLU A 15 15.84 -21.92 35.55
CA GLU A 15 16.78 -22.93 36.03
C GLU A 15 17.58 -23.58 34.89
N ALA A 16 16.97 -23.76 33.73
CA ALA A 16 17.62 -24.28 32.53
C ALA A 16 18.43 -23.22 31.74
N GLY A 17 18.44 -21.96 32.17
CA GLY A 17 19.12 -20.86 31.46
C GLY A 17 18.50 -20.49 30.11
N ALA A 18 17.20 -20.77 29.92
CA ALA A 18 16.48 -20.54 28.68
C ALA A 18 15.57 -19.31 28.74
N ILE A 19 15.55 -18.50 27.67
CA ILE A 19 14.63 -17.37 27.54
C ILE A 19 13.23 -17.87 27.16
N ALA A 20 12.25 -17.52 27.99
CA ALA A 20 10.84 -17.81 27.78
C ALA A 20 10.04 -16.52 27.57
N VAL A 21 9.16 -16.52 26.57
CA VAL A 21 8.31 -15.36 26.22
C VAL A 21 6.85 -15.73 26.44
N ARG A 22 6.00 -14.77 26.81
CA ARG A 22 4.57 -15.01 27.05
C ARG A 22 3.70 -14.15 26.15
N ARG A 23 2.51 -14.64 25.83
CA ARG A 23 1.43 -13.87 25.15
C ARG A 23 1.89 -13.15 23.87
N VAL A 24 2.60 -13.86 22.99
CA VAL A 24 3.00 -13.32 21.68
C VAL A 24 1.81 -13.39 20.72
N ARG A 25 1.66 -12.40 19.84
CA ARG A 25 0.64 -12.41 18.79
C ARG A 25 0.89 -13.59 17.84
N LYS A 26 -0.19 -14.22 17.36
CA LYS A 26 -0.10 -15.40 16.48
C LYS A 26 0.59 -15.10 15.15
N GLU A 27 0.48 -13.88 14.65
CA GLU A 27 1.13 -13.43 13.42
C GLU A 27 2.65 -13.33 13.59
N ASP A 28 3.11 -12.72 14.70
CA ASP A 28 4.53 -12.62 15.04
C ASP A 28 5.15 -14.00 15.24
N MET A 29 4.44 -14.94 15.89
CA MET A 29 4.91 -16.32 16.02
C MET A 29 5.15 -16.99 14.65
N ARG A 30 4.28 -16.75 13.67
CA ARG A 30 4.46 -17.27 12.31
C ARG A 30 5.65 -16.61 11.61
N HIS A 31 5.85 -15.31 11.78
CA HIS A 31 6.98 -14.59 11.19
C HIS A 31 8.31 -15.05 11.78
N VAL A 32 8.39 -15.21 13.11
CA VAL A 32 9.59 -15.74 13.78
C VAL A 32 9.87 -17.17 13.32
N ALA A 33 8.85 -18.05 13.31
CA ALA A 33 8.99 -19.42 12.84
C ALA A 33 9.52 -19.48 11.40
N LYS A 34 8.96 -18.64 10.51
CA LYS A 34 9.42 -18.53 9.12
C LYS A 34 10.86 -18.00 9.01
N ALA A 35 11.23 -16.99 9.81
CA ALA A 35 12.58 -16.42 9.81
C ALA A 35 13.63 -17.44 10.29
N THR A 36 13.38 -18.09 11.42
CA THR A 36 14.32 -19.03 12.06
C THR A 36 14.27 -20.43 11.44
N GLY A 37 13.26 -20.73 10.62
CA GLY A 37 12.99 -22.07 10.10
C GLY A 37 12.40 -23.03 11.13
N ALA A 38 11.78 -22.49 12.20
CA ALA A 38 11.09 -23.30 13.20
C ALA A 38 9.71 -23.71 12.71
N THR A 39 9.15 -24.78 13.27
CA THR A 39 7.76 -25.18 13.04
C THR A 39 6.90 -24.70 14.19
N LEU A 40 5.78 -24.05 13.90
CA LEU A 40 4.82 -23.65 14.93
C LEU A 40 4.07 -24.89 15.43
N VAL A 41 4.36 -25.31 16.66
CA VAL A 41 3.72 -26.45 17.32
C VAL A 41 2.52 -25.98 18.14
N SER A 42 1.32 -26.48 17.84
CA SER A 42 0.10 -26.18 18.61
C SER A 42 -0.15 -27.18 19.74
N THR A 43 0.27 -28.43 19.55
CA THR A 43 0.09 -29.54 20.49
C THR A 43 1.34 -30.41 20.44
N PHE A 44 1.80 -30.91 21.60
CA PHE A 44 2.94 -31.83 21.70
C PHE A 44 2.55 -33.32 21.51
N ALA A 45 1.30 -33.60 21.13
CA ALA A 45 0.81 -34.95 20.91
C ALA A 45 1.16 -35.41 19.49
N ASP A 46 1.73 -36.60 19.40
CA ASP A 46 1.94 -37.30 18.14
C ASP A 46 0.64 -37.93 17.61
N MET A 47 0.63 -38.45 16.38
CA MET A 47 -0.54 -39.12 15.79
C MET A 47 -1.03 -40.33 16.60
N GLU A 48 -0.15 -40.89 17.43
CA GLU A 48 -0.40 -42.05 18.30
C GLU A 48 -0.87 -41.65 19.71
N GLY A 49 -0.93 -40.34 20.02
CA GLY A 49 -1.39 -39.81 21.30
C GLY A 49 -0.33 -39.73 22.39
N GLU A 50 0.94 -40.07 22.08
CA GLU A 50 2.08 -39.88 22.98
C GLU A 50 2.65 -38.46 22.86
N GLU A 51 3.30 -37.96 23.94
CA GLU A 51 3.96 -36.65 23.93
C GLU A 51 5.38 -36.78 23.35
N SER A 52 5.59 -36.26 22.14
CA SER A 52 6.89 -36.25 21.47
C SER A 52 7.27 -34.84 21.02
N PHE A 53 8.55 -34.48 21.17
CA PHE A 53 9.10 -33.22 20.68
C PHE A 53 10.40 -33.48 19.94
N GLU A 54 10.38 -33.29 18.62
CA GLU A 54 11.56 -33.43 17.81
C GLU A 54 12.40 -32.15 17.80
N ALA A 55 13.72 -32.30 17.94
CA ALA A 55 14.66 -31.18 17.80
C ALA A 55 14.64 -30.54 16.39
N SER A 56 14.11 -31.25 15.39
CA SER A 56 13.90 -30.77 14.02
C SER A 56 12.92 -29.58 13.95
N LEU A 57 12.03 -29.44 14.93
CA LEU A 57 11.02 -28.38 15.00
C LEU A 57 11.60 -27.05 15.46
N LEU A 58 12.81 -27.05 16.04
CA LEU A 58 13.47 -25.85 16.53
C LEU A 58 14.10 -25.04 15.40
N GLY A 59 13.90 -23.73 15.45
CA GLY A 59 14.56 -22.79 14.56
C GLY A 59 15.95 -22.38 15.03
N TYR A 60 16.72 -21.81 14.12
CA TYR A 60 18.06 -21.29 14.38
C TYR A 60 18.12 -19.77 14.21
N ALA A 61 18.79 -19.10 15.16
CA ALA A 61 19.17 -17.71 15.11
C ALA A 61 20.55 -17.53 15.75
N ASP A 62 21.39 -16.67 15.17
CA ASP A 62 22.74 -16.39 15.66
C ASP A 62 22.72 -15.74 17.04
N GLU A 63 21.80 -14.81 17.27
CA GLU A 63 21.71 -14.05 18.51
C GLU A 63 20.24 -13.74 18.86
N VAL A 64 19.89 -13.91 20.14
CA VAL A 64 18.60 -13.49 20.70
C VAL A 64 18.89 -12.64 21.93
N VAL A 65 18.60 -11.34 21.85
CA VAL A 65 18.86 -10.37 22.91
C VAL A 65 17.61 -9.64 23.32
N GLU A 66 17.47 -9.39 24.61
CA GLU A 66 16.51 -8.43 25.14
C GLU A 66 17.20 -7.07 25.20
N GLU A 67 16.66 -6.10 24.47
CA GLU A 67 17.17 -4.74 24.44
C GLU A 67 16.04 -3.78 24.84
N ARG A 68 16.33 -2.88 25.76
CA ARG A 68 15.38 -1.83 26.14
C ARG A 68 15.43 -0.71 25.11
N ILE A 69 14.35 -0.54 24.36
CA ILE A 69 14.20 0.56 23.40
C ILE A 69 13.22 1.55 24.01
N SER A 70 13.76 2.69 24.46
CA SER A 70 12.99 3.71 25.17
C SER A 70 12.45 3.16 26.51
N ASP A 71 11.14 3.10 26.69
CA ASP A 71 10.51 2.60 27.91
C ASP A 71 10.07 1.13 27.81
N ASP A 72 10.15 0.53 26.62
CA ASP A 72 9.73 -0.84 26.36
C ASP A 72 10.92 -1.79 26.22
N ASP A 73 10.80 -2.97 26.84
CA ASP A 73 11.74 -4.07 26.66
C ASP A 73 11.30 -4.91 25.45
N VAL A 74 12.18 -5.03 24.44
CA VAL A 74 11.91 -5.78 23.21
C VAL A 74 12.94 -6.88 23.00
N ILE A 75 12.48 -8.01 22.46
CA ILE A 75 13.35 -9.14 22.13
C ILE A 75 13.72 -9.05 20.65
N LEU A 76 15.01 -8.90 20.38
CA LEU A 76 15.59 -8.85 19.05
C LEU A 76 16.20 -10.21 18.71
N ILE A 77 15.69 -10.81 17.64
CA ILE A 77 16.22 -12.05 17.06
C ILE A 77 17.06 -11.64 15.84
N LYS A 78 18.39 -11.78 15.95
CA LYS A 78 19.36 -11.40 14.92
C LYS A 78 19.99 -12.66 14.31
N GLY A 79 20.32 -12.57 13.02
CA GLY A 79 21.00 -13.67 12.31
C GLY A 79 20.16 -14.94 12.19
N ALA A 80 18.89 -14.81 11.80
CA ALA A 80 18.05 -15.97 11.54
C ALA A 80 18.53 -16.72 10.28
N LYS A 81 18.35 -18.06 10.27
CA LYS A 81 18.76 -18.92 9.14
C LYS A 81 18.22 -18.47 7.78
N THR A 82 17.04 -17.84 7.75
CA THR A 82 16.45 -17.30 6.53
C THR A 82 16.22 -15.79 6.65
N THR A 83 16.56 -15.04 5.59
CA THR A 83 16.28 -13.59 5.48
C THR A 83 14.83 -13.31 5.03
N SER A 84 13.91 -14.26 5.23
CA SER A 84 12.56 -14.20 4.66
C SER A 84 11.58 -13.30 5.40
N ALA A 85 11.97 -12.81 6.58
CA ALA A 85 11.24 -11.83 7.36
C ALA A 85 12.22 -10.80 7.92
N VAL A 86 11.82 -9.53 7.87
CA VAL A 86 12.57 -8.38 8.40
C VAL A 86 11.60 -7.54 9.20
N SER A 87 12.07 -7.04 10.34
CA SER A 87 11.32 -6.11 11.19
C SER A 87 11.98 -4.74 11.13
N LEU A 88 11.16 -3.69 11.09
CA LEU A 88 11.62 -2.29 11.10
C LEU A 88 11.11 -1.64 12.38
N ILE A 89 12.01 -1.00 13.13
CA ILE A 89 11.67 -0.29 14.37
C ILE A 89 11.66 1.21 14.05
N LEU A 90 10.48 1.81 14.09
CA LEU A 90 10.31 3.24 13.87
C LEU A 90 10.62 3.99 15.16
N ARG A 91 11.35 5.10 15.04
CA ARG A 91 11.65 6.01 16.15
C ARG A 91 11.22 7.42 15.75
N GLY A 92 10.42 8.04 16.61
CA GLY A 92 9.81 9.35 16.36
C GLY A 92 9.72 10.15 17.65
N ALA A 93 9.43 11.45 17.54
CA ALA A 93 9.38 12.35 18.69
C ALA A 93 8.10 12.20 19.54
N ASN A 94 7.00 11.74 18.92
CA ASN A 94 5.72 11.51 19.57
C ASN A 94 4.94 10.39 18.86
N ASP A 95 3.93 9.84 19.52
CA ASP A 95 3.12 8.73 19.00
C ASP A 95 2.36 9.12 17.72
N TYR A 96 1.88 10.36 17.62
CA TYR A 96 1.21 10.85 16.42
C TYR A 96 2.10 10.81 15.17
N MET A 97 3.39 11.16 15.32
CA MET A 97 4.35 11.07 14.22
C MET A 97 4.70 9.61 13.92
N LEU A 98 4.80 8.75 14.93
CA LEU A 98 5.03 7.32 14.74
C LEU A 98 3.88 6.67 13.96
N ASP A 99 2.63 6.96 14.32
CA ASP A 99 1.44 6.47 13.61
C ASP A 99 1.42 6.90 12.14
N GLU A 100 1.83 8.14 11.84
CA GLU A 100 1.92 8.63 10.47
C GLU A 100 3.08 7.98 9.70
N MET A 101 4.22 7.79 10.36
CA MET A 101 5.37 7.10 9.77
C MET A 101 5.06 5.64 9.46
N GLU A 102 4.32 4.94 10.33
CA GLU A 102 3.88 3.56 10.10
C GLU A 102 2.99 3.49 8.87
N ARG A 103 1.97 4.36 8.77
CA ARG A 103 1.07 4.43 7.60
C ARG A 103 1.84 4.71 6.32
N ALA A 104 2.71 5.72 6.32
CA ALA A 104 3.50 6.08 5.15
C ALA A 104 4.45 4.95 4.70
N LEU A 105 5.07 4.26 5.65
CA LEU A 105 5.93 3.11 5.35
C LEU A 105 5.12 1.94 4.78
N HIS A 106 3.95 1.67 5.36
CA HIS A 106 3.04 0.62 4.88
C HIS A 106 2.59 0.89 3.43
N ASP A 107 2.23 2.13 3.11
CA ASP A 107 1.84 2.53 1.76
C ASP A 107 2.99 2.39 0.77
N ALA A 108 4.20 2.83 1.15
CA ALA A 108 5.39 2.69 0.32
C ALA A 108 5.73 1.22 0.02
N LEU A 109 5.73 0.37 1.06
CA LEU A 109 5.98 -1.07 0.91
C LEU A 109 4.90 -1.75 0.06
N SER A 110 3.64 -1.33 0.22
CA SER A 110 2.52 -1.84 -0.58
C SER A 110 2.69 -1.51 -2.06
N ILE A 111 3.12 -0.30 -2.40
CA ILE A 111 3.42 0.08 -3.79
C ILE A 111 4.56 -0.76 -4.36
N VAL A 112 5.66 -0.92 -3.61
CA VAL A 112 6.80 -1.76 -4.05
C VAL A 112 6.36 -3.20 -4.29
N LYS A 113 5.57 -3.78 -3.38
CA LYS A 113 5.00 -5.12 -3.54
C LYS A 113 4.17 -5.22 -4.82
N ARG A 114 3.28 -4.26 -5.10
CA ARG A 114 2.45 -4.26 -6.32
C ARG A 114 3.29 -4.10 -7.59
N THR A 115 4.36 -3.32 -7.54
CA THR A 115 5.29 -3.18 -8.66
C THR A 115 6.00 -4.50 -8.96
N LEU A 116 6.46 -5.22 -7.93
CA LEU A 116 7.11 -6.53 -8.09
C LEU A 116 6.12 -7.62 -8.57
N GLU A 117 4.86 -7.57 -8.13
CA GLU A 117 3.82 -8.51 -8.58
C GLU A 117 3.43 -8.30 -10.05
N SER A 118 3.35 -7.04 -10.49
CA SER A 118 2.82 -6.68 -11.82
C SER A 118 3.89 -6.51 -12.91
N ASN A 119 5.15 -6.30 -12.55
CA ASN A 119 6.28 -6.05 -13.45
C ASN A 119 6.04 -4.97 -14.52
N THR A 120 5.07 -4.09 -14.30
CA THR A 120 4.64 -3.05 -15.24
C THR A 120 4.48 -1.72 -14.52
N VAL A 121 5.17 -0.70 -15.03
CA VAL A 121 5.20 0.64 -14.45
C VAL A 121 4.86 1.69 -15.50
N VAL A 122 4.32 2.80 -15.04
CA VAL A 122 3.95 3.97 -15.84
C VAL A 122 4.57 5.22 -15.22
N ALA A 123 4.72 6.27 -16.02
CA ALA A 123 5.19 7.57 -15.54
C ALA A 123 4.16 8.20 -14.60
N GLY A 124 4.59 8.65 -13.42
CA GLY A 124 3.73 9.33 -12.45
C GLY A 124 3.60 10.83 -12.70
N GLY A 125 3.02 11.53 -11.72
CA GLY A 125 2.93 13.00 -11.73
C GLY A 125 1.94 13.56 -12.77
N GLY A 126 0.78 12.92 -12.92
CA GLY A 126 -0.28 13.37 -13.82
C GLY A 126 -0.09 13.00 -15.29
N ALA A 127 0.97 12.26 -15.64
CA ALA A 127 1.29 11.90 -17.02
C ALA A 127 0.24 10.95 -17.62
N VAL A 128 -0.19 9.93 -16.87
CA VAL A 128 -1.20 8.96 -17.31
C VAL A 128 -2.55 9.65 -17.53
N GLU A 129 -2.95 10.50 -16.62
CA GLU A 129 -4.22 11.22 -16.67
C GLU A 129 -4.29 12.17 -17.87
N ALA A 130 -3.20 12.91 -18.14
CA ALA A 130 -3.11 13.78 -19.31
C ALA A 130 -3.06 13.00 -20.64
N ALA A 131 -2.35 11.87 -20.67
CA ALA A 131 -2.32 11.00 -21.84
C ALA A 131 -3.71 10.42 -22.14
N LEU A 132 -4.41 9.91 -21.13
CA LEU A 132 -5.75 9.36 -21.28
C LEU A 132 -6.75 10.44 -21.71
N SER A 133 -6.68 11.64 -21.12
CA SER A 133 -7.51 12.77 -21.52
C SER A 133 -7.35 13.10 -23.01
N GLY A 134 -6.11 13.26 -23.50
CA GLY A 134 -5.85 13.53 -24.91
C GLY A 134 -6.32 12.40 -25.84
N TYR A 135 -6.15 11.14 -25.42
CA TYR A 135 -6.59 9.98 -26.20
C TYR A 135 -8.11 9.91 -26.31
N LEU A 136 -8.81 10.12 -25.20
CA LEU A 136 -10.27 10.10 -25.14
C LEU A 136 -10.90 11.29 -25.88
N GLU A 137 -10.27 12.46 -25.89
CA GLU A 137 -10.69 13.59 -26.72
C GLU A 137 -10.63 13.24 -28.21
N CYS A 138 -9.53 12.63 -28.68
CA CYS A 138 -9.44 12.14 -30.06
C CYS A 138 -10.50 11.08 -30.36
N LEU A 139 -10.70 10.12 -29.44
CA LEU A 139 -11.73 9.09 -29.58
C LEU A 139 -13.14 9.68 -29.66
N ALA A 140 -13.45 10.70 -28.85
CA ALA A 140 -14.75 11.36 -28.84
C ALA A 140 -15.11 11.94 -30.21
N THR A 141 -14.12 12.46 -30.97
CA THR A 141 -14.37 12.98 -32.34
C THR A 141 -14.76 11.91 -33.36
N THR A 142 -14.46 10.64 -33.08
CA THR A 142 -14.84 9.52 -33.95
C THR A 142 -16.25 9.00 -33.68
N LEU A 143 -16.85 9.40 -32.56
CA LEU A 143 -18.16 8.95 -32.09
C LEU A 143 -19.24 10.03 -32.33
N GLY A 144 -20.50 9.59 -32.39
CA GLY A 144 -21.62 10.46 -32.74
C GLY A 144 -22.35 11.09 -31.56
N SER A 145 -22.88 12.31 -31.79
CA SER A 145 -23.98 12.97 -31.06
C SER A 145 -23.85 13.00 -29.54
N ARG A 146 -24.59 12.18 -28.79
CA ARG A 146 -24.68 12.26 -27.32
C ARG A 146 -23.51 11.60 -26.60
N GLU A 147 -22.97 10.52 -27.16
CA GLU A 147 -21.86 9.77 -26.55
C GLU A 147 -20.57 10.58 -26.57
N GLN A 148 -20.38 11.41 -27.61
CA GLN A 148 -19.26 12.33 -27.72
C GLN A 148 -19.16 13.26 -26.50
N LEU A 149 -20.28 13.83 -26.06
CA LEU A 149 -20.31 14.73 -24.90
C LEU A 149 -19.91 13.99 -23.62
N ALA A 150 -20.44 12.79 -23.40
CA ALA A 150 -20.12 12.01 -22.21
C ALA A 150 -18.62 11.64 -22.14
N ILE A 151 -18.02 11.27 -23.27
CA ILE A 151 -16.60 10.90 -23.32
C ILE A 151 -15.71 12.14 -23.16
N ALA A 152 -16.09 13.27 -23.74
CA ALA A 152 -15.37 14.54 -23.57
C ALA A 152 -15.35 14.98 -22.09
N GLU A 153 -16.50 14.90 -21.41
CA GLU A 153 -16.59 15.22 -19.97
C GLU A 153 -15.78 14.23 -19.11
N PHE A 154 -15.78 12.94 -19.45
CA PHE A 154 -14.93 11.96 -18.77
C PHE A 154 -13.44 12.25 -18.98
N ALA A 155 -13.03 12.66 -20.18
CA ALA A 155 -11.65 13.04 -20.50
C ALA A 155 -11.20 14.29 -19.71
N GLU A 156 -12.07 15.28 -19.56
CA GLU A 156 -11.81 16.48 -18.77
C GLU A 156 -11.76 16.17 -17.26
N ALA A 157 -12.62 15.25 -16.78
CA ALA A 157 -12.64 14.82 -15.39
C ALA A 157 -11.29 14.20 -14.95
N LEU A 158 -10.61 13.46 -15.83
CA LEU A 158 -9.28 12.90 -15.52
C LEU A 158 -8.23 13.99 -15.24
N LEU A 159 -8.37 15.19 -15.80
CA LEU A 159 -7.44 16.30 -15.56
C LEU A 159 -7.55 16.90 -14.16
N ILE A 160 -8.50 16.47 -13.32
CA ILE A 160 -8.61 16.95 -11.93
C ILE A 160 -7.34 16.63 -11.12
N ILE A 161 -6.72 15.47 -11.34
CA ILE A 161 -5.52 15.04 -10.61
C ILE A 161 -4.34 15.99 -10.87
N PRO A 162 -3.90 16.22 -12.12
CA PRO A 162 -2.80 17.16 -12.38
C PRO A 162 -3.14 18.61 -11.99
N LYS A 163 -4.41 19.04 -12.09
CA LYS A 163 -4.85 20.36 -11.61
C LYS A 163 -4.67 20.50 -10.10
N VAL A 164 -5.19 19.55 -9.31
CA VAL A 164 -5.09 19.56 -7.85
C VAL A 164 -3.63 19.46 -7.39
N LEU A 165 -2.81 18.64 -8.04
CA LEU A 165 -1.37 18.56 -7.77
C LEU A 165 -0.67 19.93 -7.95
N ALA A 166 -0.97 20.65 -9.03
CA ALA A 166 -0.41 21.98 -9.27
C ALA A 166 -0.91 23.03 -8.26
N VAL A 167 -2.20 22.99 -7.90
CA VAL A 167 -2.79 23.88 -6.89
C VAL A 167 -2.17 23.65 -5.51
N ASN A 168 -1.99 22.40 -5.10
CA ASN A 168 -1.36 22.05 -3.83
C ASN A 168 0.11 22.53 -3.76
N ALA A 169 0.79 22.62 -4.91
CA ALA A 169 2.14 23.16 -5.01
C ALA A 169 2.19 24.69 -5.14
N ALA A 170 1.05 25.39 -5.04
CA ALA A 170 0.92 26.83 -5.26
C ALA A 170 1.54 27.30 -6.59
N LYS A 171 1.40 26.49 -7.65
CA LYS A 171 1.83 26.81 -9.01
C LYS A 171 0.62 27.16 -9.88
N ASP A 172 0.86 27.78 -11.04
CA ASP A 172 -0.18 28.03 -12.02
C ASP A 172 -0.62 26.71 -12.68
N ALA A 173 -1.74 26.17 -12.22
CA ALA A 173 -2.32 24.94 -12.75
C ALA A 173 -2.74 25.09 -14.23
N THR A 174 -3.12 26.28 -14.67
CA THR A 174 -3.58 26.51 -16.05
C THR A 174 -2.42 26.37 -17.02
N ASP A 175 -1.29 27.00 -16.70
CA ASP A 175 -0.07 26.93 -17.51
C ASP A 175 0.53 25.50 -17.51
N LEU A 176 0.62 24.86 -16.35
CA LEU A 176 1.21 23.52 -16.25
C LEU A 176 0.38 22.43 -16.92
N VAL A 177 -0.94 22.43 -16.71
CA VAL A 177 -1.83 21.41 -17.28
C VAL A 177 -1.95 21.60 -18.79
N SER A 178 -2.01 22.85 -19.28
CA SER A 178 -2.04 23.12 -20.73
C SER A 178 -0.76 22.67 -21.43
N LYS A 179 0.42 22.94 -20.85
CA LYS A 179 1.71 22.44 -21.36
C LYS A 179 1.75 20.92 -21.36
N LEU A 180 1.38 20.29 -20.24
CA LEU A 180 1.35 18.83 -20.11
C LEU A 180 0.47 18.21 -21.20
N ARG A 181 -0.75 18.72 -21.38
CA ARG A 181 -1.68 18.25 -22.40
C ARG A 181 -1.12 18.42 -23.81
N ALA A 182 -0.51 19.56 -24.12
CA ALA A 182 0.13 19.80 -25.41
C ALA A 182 1.22 18.77 -25.72
N TYR A 183 2.08 18.43 -24.74
CA TYR A 183 3.11 17.40 -24.92
C TYR A 183 2.50 16.01 -25.20
N HIS A 184 1.45 15.64 -24.48
CA HIS A 184 0.78 14.35 -24.66
C HIS A 184 0.01 14.25 -25.98
N THR A 185 -0.66 15.32 -26.42
CA THR A 185 -1.30 15.37 -27.75
C THR A 185 -0.25 15.21 -28.86
N ILE A 186 0.88 15.92 -28.77
CA ILE A 186 1.99 15.80 -29.75
C ILE A 186 2.55 14.37 -29.77
N ALA A 187 2.68 13.74 -28.59
CA ALA A 187 3.18 12.36 -28.47
C ALA A 187 2.26 11.34 -29.14
N GLN A 188 0.96 11.61 -29.19
CA GLN A 188 -0.05 10.74 -29.80
C GLN A 188 -0.16 10.97 -31.31
N THR A 189 0.00 12.21 -31.78
CA THR A 189 -0.07 12.53 -33.22
C THR A 189 1.20 12.15 -33.97
N ASN A 190 2.38 12.29 -33.36
CA ASN A 190 3.67 12.08 -34.03
C ASN A 190 4.42 10.87 -33.45
N ALA A 191 4.60 9.84 -34.27
CA ALA A 191 5.34 8.63 -33.89
C ALA A 191 6.79 8.91 -33.45
N ASP A 192 7.46 9.89 -34.07
CA ASP A 192 8.85 10.29 -33.77
C ASP A 192 9.00 10.92 -32.38
N LYS A 193 7.91 11.42 -31.79
CA LYS A 193 7.91 12.14 -30.51
C LYS A 193 7.25 11.34 -29.38
N LYS A 194 7.18 10.02 -29.52
CA LYS A 194 6.58 9.13 -28.50
C LYS A 194 7.24 9.24 -27.11
N HIS A 195 8.51 9.65 -27.04
CA HIS A 195 9.20 9.90 -25.77
C HIS A 195 8.49 10.95 -24.89
N LEU A 196 7.72 11.87 -25.49
CA LEU A 196 6.95 12.87 -24.76
C LEU A 196 5.76 12.28 -23.97
N SER A 197 5.38 11.03 -24.20
CA SER A 197 4.34 10.34 -23.42
C SER A 197 4.74 10.07 -21.96
N SER A 198 6.02 10.19 -21.64
CA SER A 198 6.53 10.06 -20.26
C SER A 198 6.66 11.41 -19.54
N MET A 199 6.18 12.48 -20.17
CA MET A 199 6.21 13.82 -19.59
C MET A 199 5.17 13.95 -18.47
N GLY A 200 5.59 14.41 -17.31
CA GLY A 200 4.73 14.68 -16.16
C GLY A 200 5.11 15.97 -15.45
N LEU A 201 4.34 16.31 -14.42
CA LEU A 201 4.53 17.55 -13.66
C LEU A 201 5.71 17.42 -12.69
N ASP A 202 6.63 18.39 -12.76
CA ASP A 202 7.63 18.68 -11.72
C ASP A 202 7.17 19.89 -10.91
N LEU A 203 6.58 19.61 -9.75
CA LEU A 203 6.01 20.63 -8.88
C LEU A 203 7.07 21.44 -8.12
N LEU A 204 8.28 20.88 -7.91
CA LEU A 204 9.37 21.59 -7.23
C LEU A 204 9.86 22.76 -8.09
N LYS A 205 10.08 22.50 -9.37
CA LYS A 205 10.53 23.51 -10.34
C LYS A 205 9.38 24.26 -11.01
N GLY A 206 8.17 23.72 -10.97
CA GLY A 206 7.02 24.26 -11.71
C GLY A 206 7.20 24.12 -13.22
N THR A 207 7.69 22.97 -13.68
CA THR A 207 7.95 22.68 -15.10
C THR A 207 7.44 21.30 -15.47
N VAL A 208 7.27 21.01 -16.77
CA VAL A 208 6.99 19.65 -17.25
C VAL A 208 8.31 18.97 -17.62
N ARG A 209 8.53 17.73 -17.17
CA ARG A 209 9.76 16.96 -17.44
C ARG A 209 9.46 15.49 -17.69
N ASN A 210 10.45 14.74 -18.19
CA ASN A 210 10.33 13.28 -18.28
C ASN A 210 10.37 12.67 -16.87
N ASN A 211 9.22 12.20 -16.39
CA ASN A 211 9.08 11.66 -15.05
C ASN A 211 9.62 10.23 -14.93
N LEU A 212 9.69 9.49 -16.03
CA LEU A 212 10.30 8.16 -16.04
C LEU A 212 11.81 8.24 -15.79
N GLU A 213 12.49 9.16 -16.47
CA GLU A 213 13.93 9.42 -16.26
C GLU A 213 14.22 10.02 -14.87
N ALA A 214 13.30 10.83 -14.35
CA ALA A 214 13.41 11.40 -13.01
C ALA A 214 13.11 10.40 -11.87
N GLY A 215 12.73 9.15 -12.20
CA GLY A 215 12.42 8.10 -11.22
C GLY A 215 11.03 8.20 -10.59
N VAL A 216 10.14 9.04 -11.12
CA VAL A 216 8.75 9.18 -10.66
C VAL A 216 7.89 8.17 -11.41
N ILE A 217 7.74 6.98 -10.81
CA ILE A 217 7.04 5.84 -11.40
C ILE A 217 5.91 5.35 -10.50
N GLU A 218 4.88 4.81 -11.13
CA GLU A 218 3.74 4.20 -10.46
C GLU A 218 3.42 2.83 -11.10
N PRO A 219 2.99 1.81 -10.33
CA PRO A 219 2.60 0.54 -10.89
C PRO A 219 1.33 0.66 -11.76
N ALA A 220 1.39 0.13 -12.98
CA ALA A 220 0.31 0.25 -13.97
C ALA A 220 -1.02 -0.34 -13.45
N MET A 221 -0.93 -1.49 -12.79
CA MET A 221 -2.09 -2.17 -12.18
C MET A 221 -2.82 -1.30 -11.16
N SER A 222 -2.13 -0.39 -10.47
CA SER A 222 -2.75 0.53 -9.53
C SER A 222 -3.66 1.51 -10.26
N LYS A 223 -3.15 2.17 -11.32
CA LYS A 223 -3.91 3.11 -12.15
C LYS A 223 -5.16 2.50 -12.77
N VAL A 224 -5.04 1.28 -13.32
CA VAL A 224 -6.18 0.57 -13.93
C VAL A 224 -7.30 0.35 -12.90
N LYS A 225 -6.95 -0.15 -11.71
CA LYS A 225 -7.93 -0.39 -10.64
C LYS A 225 -8.55 0.90 -10.11
N ILE A 226 -7.74 1.96 -9.93
CA ILE A 226 -8.22 3.26 -9.46
C ILE A 226 -9.30 3.79 -10.42
N ILE A 227 -9.03 3.80 -11.73
CA ILE A 227 -9.99 4.31 -12.72
C ILE A 227 -11.24 3.42 -12.77
N GLN A 228 -11.07 2.10 -12.73
CA GLN A 228 -12.20 1.17 -12.74
C GLN A 228 -13.12 1.37 -11.54
N PHE A 229 -12.58 1.35 -10.32
CA PHE A 229 -13.38 1.49 -9.10
C PHE A 229 -14.02 2.88 -8.98
N ALA A 230 -13.30 3.94 -9.35
CA ALA A 230 -13.86 5.28 -9.38
C ALA A 230 -15.04 5.38 -10.36
N THR A 231 -14.93 4.74 -11.53
CA THR A 231 -15.98 4.70 -12.54
C THR A 231 -17.18 3.88 -12.06
N GLU A 232 -16.97 2.71 -11.45
CA GLU A 232 -18.04 1.88 -10.88
C GLU A 232 -18.80 2.60 -9.75
N ALA A 233 -18.08 3.32 -8.88
CA ALA A 233 -18.68 4.13 -7.83
C ALA A 233 -19.52 5.29 -8.42
N ALA A 234 -18.97 5.99 -9.42
CA ALA A 234 -19.69 7.07 -10.10
C ALA A 234 -20.96 6.57 -10.80
N ILE A 235 -20.91 5.42 -11.48
CA ILE A 235 -22.09 4.81 -12.11
C ILE A 235 -23.13 4.43 -11.06
N THR A 236 -22.71 3.85 -9.93
CA THR A 236 -23.62 3.49 -8.84
C THR A 236 -24.38 4.71 -8.33
N ILE A 237 -23.67 5.83 -8.09
CA ILE A 237 -24.28 7.07 -7.62
C ILE A 237 -25.20 7.68 -8.69
N LEU A 238 -24.77 7.71 -9.95
CA LEU A 238 -25.54 8.31 -11.05
C LEU A 238 -26.85 7.56 -11.33
N ARG A 239 -26.94 6.27 -10.95
CA ARG A 239 -28.15 5.45 -11.09
C ARG A 239 -29.19 5.65 -9.99
N ILE A 240 -28.85 6.35 -8.91
CA ILE A 240 -29.80 6.62 -7.83
C ILE A 240 -30.77 7.70 -8.32
N ASP A 241 -32.04 7.31 -8.48
CA ASP A 241 -33.12 8.25 -8.83
C ASP A 241 -33.74 8.85 -7.55
N ASP A 242 -33.97 8.02 -6.52
CA ASP A 242 -34.60 8.41 -5.26
C ASP A 242 -33.78 8.00 -4.03
N MET A 243 -33.72 8.89 -3.03
CA MET A 243 -33.11 8.62 -1.72
C MET A 243 -34.18 8.59 -0.63
N ILE A 244 -34.56 7.38 -0.20
CA ILE A 244 -35.52 7.19 0.90
C ILE A 244 -34.76 7.09 2.22
N LYS A 245 -35.02 8.03 3.14
CA LYS A 245 -34.50 7.99 4.51
C LYS A 245 -35.57 7.47 5.45
N LEU A 246 -35.33 6.31 6.07
CA LEU A 246 -36.18 5.78 7.12
C LEU A 246 -35.81 6.45 8.44
N VAL A 247 -36.82 6.94 9.15
CA VAL A 247 -36.66 7.39 10.54
C VAL A 247 -36.58 6.13 11.41
N LYS A 248 -35.58 6.03 12.28
CA LYS A 248 -35.52 4.94 13.27
C LYS A 248 -36.69 5.12 14.23
N ASP A 249 -37.48 4.07 14.41
CA ASP A 249 -38.50 4.02 15.47
C ASP A 249 -37.80 4.05 16.83
N GLU A 250 -38.10 5.07 17.64
CA GLU A 250 -37.58 5.22 19.00
C GLU A 250 -38.15 4.17 19.99
N SER A 251 -39.16 3.41 19.57
CA SER A 251 -39.84 2.38 20.38
C SER A 251 -39.08 1.06 20.54
N GLN A 252 -37.90 0.90 19.94
CA GLN A 252 -37.04 -0.29 20.12
C GLN A 252 -35.88 -0.08 21.11
N ASN A 253 -35.76 1.10 21.73
CA ASN A 253 -34.70 1.38 22.71
C ASN A 253 -35.18 1.29 24.18
N GLU A 254 -36.43 0.90 24.45
CA GLU A 254 -36.96 0.74 25.82
C GLU A 254 -36.97 -0.73 26.31
N GLU A 255 -36.49 -1.67 25.49
CA GLU A 255 -36.33 -3.09 25.87
C GLU A 255 -34.87 -3.54 25.64
N ASP A 256 -33.93 -3.01 26.42
CA ASP A 256 -32.63 -3.64 26.73
C ASP A 256 -32.14 -3.18 28.12
#